data_AF-A0A354J0T4-F1
#
_entry.id   AF-A0A354J0T4-F1
#
_cell.length_a   1.000
_cell.length_b   1.000
_cell.length_c   1.000
_cell.angle_alpha   90.00
_cell.angle_beta   90.00
_cell.angle_gamma   90.00
#
_symmetry.space_group_name_H-M   'P 1'
#
loop_
_entity.id
_entity.type
_entity.pdbx_description
1 polymer ?
#
loop_
_entity_poly.entity_id
_entity_poly.type
_entity_poly.pdbx_seq_one_letter_code
_entity_poly.pdbx_strand_id
1 'polypeptide(L)'
;MHIYNARNVTDRARPSMARIGWSQDSLKAVLLINDYPHAVFDFSARQGRCRTGFPPVAPDGAWSSAGHAWDDAMIACSPSADQGTAVQA
;
A
#
# COMPACT_ATOMS: atom_id res chain seq x y z
N MET A 1 -3.54 -14.36 5.25
CA MET A 1 -2.55 -13.25 5.41
C MET A 1 -2.98 -12.41 6.60
N HIS A 2 -2.19 -12.33 7.66
CA HIS A 2 -2.49 -11.49 8.84
C HIS A 2 -1.60 -10.25 8.80
N ILE A 3 -2.18 -9.07 8.62
CA ILE A 3 -1.44 -7.80 8.63
C ILE A 3 -1.09 -7.39 10.08
N TYR A 4 -1.95 -7.77 11.04
CA TYR A 4 -1.76 -7.54 12.47
C TYR A 4 -2.19 -8.74 13.31
N ASN A 5 -1.59 -8.88 14.50
CA ASN A 5 -2.12 -9.69 15.59
C ASN A 5 -2.79 -8.75 16.61
N ALA A 6 -4.13 -8.81 16.70
CA ALA A 6 -4.91 -7.93 17.59
C ALA A 6 -4.52 -8.05 19.08
N ARG A 7 -3.91 -9.16 19.50
CA ARG A 7 -3.40 -9.33 20.88
C ARG A 7 -2.21 -8.43 21.19
N ASN A 8 -1.45 -8.01 20.16
CA ASN A 8 -0.22 -7.25 20.31
C ASN A 8 -0.43 -5.75 20.07
N VAL A 9 -1.67 -5.29 19.93
CA VAL A 9 -2.01 -3.88 19.76
C VAL A 9 -2.29 -3.29 21.15
N THR A 10 -1.47 -2.32 21.57
CA THR A 10 -1.55 -1.64 22.89
C THR A 10 -2.97 -1.16 23.21
N ASP A 11 -3.69 -0.71 22.18
CA ASP A 11 -5.00 -0.08 22.28
C ASP A 11 -6.14 -0.93 21.69
N ARG A 12 -6.02 -2.26 21.71
CA ARG A 12 -6.98 -3.18 21.07
C ARG A 12 -8.46 -3.03 21.50
N ALA A 13 -8.72 -2.38 22.63
CA ALA A 13 -10.07 -2.10 23.11
C ALA A 13 -10.69 -0.82 22.52
N ARG A 14 -9.86 0.03 21.89
CA ARG A 14 -10.32 1.23 21.18
C ARG A 14 -10.79 0.85 19.78
N PRO A 15 -11.97 1.30 19.34
CA PRO A 15 -12.42 1.07 17.98
C PRO A 15 -11.45 1.74 17.00
N SER A 16 -11.19 1.05 15.89
CA SER A 16 -10.40 1.57 14.78
C SER A 16 -11.28 1.67 13.54
N MET A 17 -11.14 2.75 12.78
CA MET A 17 -11.79 2.90 11.49
C MET A 17 -10.86 2.36 10.39
N ALA A 18 -11.24 1.27 9.75
CA ALA A 18 -10.54 0.73 8.59
C ALA A 18 -11.18 1.23 7.29
N ARG A 19 -10.37 1.71 6.35
CA ARG A 19 -10.80 2.11 5.00
C ARG A 19 -9.86 1.54 3.96
N ILE A 20 -10.42 1.25 2.79
CA ILE A 20 -9.66 0.90 1.59
C ILE A 20 -9.77 2.06 0.62
N GLY A 21 -8.63 2.66 0.29
CA GLY A 21 -8.52 3.62 -0.80
C GLY A 21 -8.08 2.91 -2.07
N TRP A 22 -8.57 3.37 -3.22
CA TRP A 22 -8.15 2.90 -4.53
C TRP A 22 -7.58 4.08 -5.32
N SER A 23 -6.52 3.82 -6.09
CA SER A 23 -6.11 4.76 -7.12
C SER A 23 -7.16 4.85 -8.23
N GLN A 24 -7.18 5.97 -8.94
CA GLN A 24 -8.16 6.22 -10.00
C GLN A 24 -8.07 5.21 -11.16
N ASP A 25 -6.86 4.71 -11.43
CA ASP A 25 -6.58 3.67 -12.43
C ASP A 25 -6.88 2.24 -11.93
N SER A 26 -7.30 2.07 -10.67
CA SER A 26 -7.53 0.78 -10.01
C SER A 26 -6.31 -0.14 -9.92
N LEU A 27 -5.09 0.39 -10.13
CA LEU A 27 -3.84 -0.38 -10.07
C LEU A 27 -3.17 -0.36 -8.70
N LYS A 28 -3.66 0.48 -7.77
CA LYS A 28 -3.19 0.51 -6.39
C LYS A 28 -4.35 0.52 -5.40
N ALA A 29 -4.18 -0.25 -4.33
CA ALA A 29 -5.07 -0.23 -3.18
C ALA A 29 -4.27 0.09 -1.91
N VAL A 30 -4.81 0.93 -1.04
CA VAL A 30 -4.20 1.29 0.26
C VAL A 30 -5.15 0.94 1.40
N LEU A 31 -4.63 0.27 2.42
CA LEU A 31 -5.32 0.08 3.70
C LEU A 31 -4.97 1.25 4.63
N LEU A 32 -6.00 2.00 5.00
CA LEU A 32 -5.95 3.05 6.01
C LEU A 32 -6.58 2.54 7.31
N ILE A 33 -5.91 2.75 8.44
CA ILE A 33 -6.50 2.55 9.77
C ILE A 33 -6.36 3.87 10.50
N ASN A 34 -7.48 4.46 10.93
CA ASN A 34 -7.52 5.79 11.55
C ASN A 34 -6.74 6.84 10.72
N ASP A 35 -7.04 6.88 9.42
CA ASP A 35 -6.44 7.82 8.44
C ASP A 35 -4.94 7.61 8.16
N TYR A 36 -4.30 6.64 8.80
CA TYR A 36 -2.90 6.32 8.58
C TYR A 36 -2.72 5.17 7.59
N PRO A 37 -1.79 5.23 6.62
CA PRO A 37 -1.54 4.13 5.70
C PRO A 37 -0.71 3.01 6.35
N HIS A 38 -1.30 1.83 6.37
CA HIS A 38 -0.74 0.62 7.01
C HIS A 38 -0.24 -0.42 6.01
N ALA A 39 -0.87 -0.52 4.85
CA ALA A 39 -0.46 -1.40 3.77
C ALA A 39 -0.84 -0.82 2.41
N VAL A 40 -0.07 -1.16 1.38
CA VAL A 40 -0.33 -0.79 -0.01
C VAL A 40 -0.10 -2.02 -0.90
N PHE A 41 -0.91 -2.14 -1.93
CA PHE A 41 -0.76 -3.13 -2.98
C PHE A 41 -0.71 -2.41 -4.32
N ASP A 42 0.36 -2.63 -5.08
CA ASP A 42 0.51 -2.19 -6.47
C ASP A 42 0.41 -3.43 -7.38
N PHE A 43 -0.69 -3.50 -8.13
CA PHE A 43 -0.97 -4.62 -9.03
C PHE A 43 -0.10 -4.59 -10.29
N SER A 44 0.33 -3.40 -10.74
CA SER A 44 1.22 -3.25 -11.89
C SER A 44 2.62 -3.77 -11.56
N ALA A 45 3.15 -3.37 -10.41
CA ALA A 45 4.46 -3.83 -9.94
C ALA A 45 4.43 -5.23 -9.31
N ARG A 46 3.23 -5.82 -9.13
CA ARG A 46 3.02 -7.06 -8.38
C ARG A 46 3.63 -7.00 -6.98
N GLN A 47 3.42 -5.89 -6.28
CA GLN A 47 4.14 -5.55 -5.06
C GLN A 47 3.16 -5.21 -3.92
N GLY A 48 3.23 -6.00 -2.84
CA GLY A 48 2.56 -5.68 -1.57
C GLY A 48 3.57 -5.17 -0.55
N ARG A 49 3.23 -4.13 0.21
CA ARG A 49 4.06 -3.62 1.31
C ARG A 49 3.19 -3.31 2.52
N CYS A 50 3.72 -3.53 3.72
CA CYS A 50 3.04 -3.15 4.97
C CYS A 50 4.05 -2.72 6.03
N ARG A 51 3.57 -2.03 7.07
CA ARG A 51 4.41 -1.48 8.15
C ARG A 51 5.22 -2.55 8.90
N THR A 52 4.77 -3.81 8.92
CA THR A 52 5.47 -4.90 9.61
C THR A 52 6.42 -5.67 8.70
N GLY A 53 6.41 -5.43 7.39
CA GLY A 53 7.20 -6.21 6.42
C GLY A 53 6.77 -7.67 6.29
N PHE A 54 5.59 -8.05 6.79
CA PHE A 54 5.06 -9.41 6.73
C PHE A 54 4.13 -9.59 5.51
N PRO A 55 4.08 -10.79 4.89
CA PRO A 55 4.89 -11.98 5.16
C PRO A 55 6.35 -11.82 4.71
N PRO A 56 7.29 -12.70 5.14
CA PRO A 56 8.57 -12.83 4.46
C PRO A 56 8.36 -13.08 2.96
N VAL A 57 9.33 -12.72 2.14
CA VAL A 57 9.29 -13.03 0.70
C VAL A 57 9.24 -14.55 0.53
N ALA A 58 8.29 -15.02 -0.27
CA ALA A 58 8.23 -16.43 -0.61
C ALA A 58 9.41 -16.80 -1.52
N PRO A 59 10.12 -17.93 -1.31
CA PRO A 59 11.27 -18.33 -2.12
C PRO A 59 10.96 -18.39 -3.63
N ASP A 60 9.74 -18.82 -3.98
CA ASP A 60 9.27 -18.97 -5.37
C ASP A 60 8.17 -17.95 -5.74
N GLY A 61 8.09 -16.86 -4.98
CA GLY A 61 7.02 -15.88 -5.11
C GLY A 61 7.15 -15.01 -6.36
N ALA A 62 6.15 -15.05 -7.24
CA ALA A 62 6.04 -14.13 -8.39
C ALA A 62 5.68 -12.68 -7.99
N TRP A 63 5.43 -12.43 -6.70
CA TRP A 63 4.98 -11.15 -6.13
C TRP A 63 5.92 -10.70 -5.01
N SER A 64 6.08 -9.39 -4.88
CA SER A 64 6.86 -8.74 -3.81
C SER A 64 8.30 -9.23 -3.69
N SER A 65 8.97 -9.50 -4.81
CA SER A 65 10.39 -9.93 -4.83
C SER A 65 11.32 -8.90 -4.19
N ALA A 66 10.96 -7.62 -4.20
CA ALA A 66 11.68 -6.55 -3.52
C ALA A 66 11.39 -6.47 -2.00
N GLY A 67 10.67 -7.44 -1.42
CA GLY A 67 10.30 -7.44 -0.01
C GLY A 67 8.99 -6.71 0.27
N HIS A 68 8.50 -6.83 1.51
CA HIS A 68 7.24 -6.22 1.95
C HIS A 68 7.45 -5.01 2.88
N ALA A 69 8.70 -4.58 3.06
CA ALA A 69 9.03 -3.43 3.89
C ALA A 69 8.35 -2.17 3.35
N TRP A 70 7.86 -1.33 4.26
CA TRP A 70 7.19 -0.08 3.90
C TRP A 70 8.13 0.92 3.23
N ASP A 71 7.58 1.73 2.33
CA ASP A 71 8.26 2.81 1.62
C ASP A 71 7.24 3.92 1.34
N ASP A 72 7.51 5.12 1.85
CA ASP A 72 6.61 6.26 1.72
C ASP A 72 6.47 6.73 0.26
N ALA A 73 7.41 6.40 -0.63
CA ALA A 73 7.28 6.71 -2.06
C ALA A 73 6.08 6.00 -2.71
N MET A 74 5.56 4.93 -2.09
CA MET A 74 4.44 4.14 -2.64
C MET A 74 3.07 4.81 -2.48
N ILE A 75 2.96 5.77 -1.57
CA ILE A 75 1.75 6.59 -1.39
C ILE A 75 1.88 7.97 -2.05
N ALA A 76 3.06 8.28 -2.62
CA ALA A 76 3.22 9.47 -3.42
C ALA A 76 2.34 9.36 -4.66
N CYS A 77 1.59 10.42 -4.95
CA CYS A 77 0.82 10.50 -6.18
C CYS A 77 1.82 10.39 -7.34
N SER A 78 1.74 9.30 -8.11
CA SER A 78 2.49 9.18 -9.36
C SER A 78 2.15 10.42 -10.19
N PRO A 79 3.12 11.14 -10.79
CA PRO A 79 2.78 12.20 -11.72
C PRO A 79 1.99 11.53 -12.85
N SER A 80 0.70 11.85 -12.95
CA SER A 80 -0.12 11.45 -14.08
C SER A 80 0.63 11.88 -15.33
N ALA A 81 0.91 10.94 -16.24
CA ALA A 81 1.51 11.20 -17.55
C ALA A 81 0.49 11.87 -18.49
N ASP A 82 -0.16 12.92 -18.00
CA ASP A 82 -1.09 13.79 -18.71
C ASP A 82 -0.67 15.25 -18.50
N GLN A 83 0.60 15.54 -18.79
CA GLN A 83 0.95 16.90 -19.23
C GLN A 83 0.79 16.90 -20.74
N GLY A 84 -0.46 17.08 -21.17
CA GLY A 84 -0.78 17.45 -22.53
C GLY A 84 0.07 18.63 -22.95
N THR A 85 0.84 18.43 -24.01
CA THR A 85 1.68 19.42 -24.67
C THR A 85 0.83 20.62 -25.08
N ALA A 86 0.83 21.69 -24.29
CA ALA A 86 0.34 22.99 -24.74
C ALA A 86 1.39 23.59 -25.68
N VAL A 87 1.24 23.31 -26.98
CA VAL A 87 1.82 24.13 -28.03
C VAL A 87 1.09 25.48 -28.00
N GLN A 88 1.74 26.53 -27.49
CA GLN A 88 1.27 27.90 -27.68
C GLN A 88 1.60 28.33 -29.12
N ALA A 89 0.54 28.78 -29.81
CA ALA A 89 0.60 29.46 -31.11
C ALA A 89 0.97 30.93 -30.95
#